data_AF-A0A5C8JHW0-F1
#
_entry.id   AF-A0A5C8JHW0-F1
#
_cell.length_a   1.000
_cell.length_b   1.000
_cell.length_c   1.000
_cell.angle_alpha   90.00
_cell.angle_beta   90.00
_cell.angle_gamma   90.00
#
_symmetry.space_group_name_H-M   'P 1'
#
loop_
_entity.id
_entity.type
_entity.pdbx_description
1 polymer ?
#
loop_
_entity_poly.entity_id
_entity_poly.type
_entity_poly.pdbx_seq_one_letter_code
_entity_poly.pdbx_strand_id
1 'polypeptide(L)'
;MEETIEDLQAQNKALEHQLLQQKIGHRAGLPEGLIGRLKGDDERSMMQDAENLLNWLTPPQKKPVAPMKSVEPILKKSNSYTDIINKLNRGE
;
A
#
# COMPACT_ATOMS: atom_id res chain seq x y z
N MET A 1 44.16 20.37 -19.51
CA MET A 1 44.15 18.90 -19.72
C MET A 1 43.62 18.15 -18.51
N GLU A 2 43.41 18.79 -17.35
CA GLU A 2 42.64 18.23 -16.22
C GLU A 2 41.16 17.93 -16.49
N GLU A 3 40.47 18.76 -17.29
CA GLU A 3 39.01 18.71 -17.48
C GLU A 3 38.49 17.33 -17.91
N THR A 4 39.30 16.56 -18.63
CA THR A 4 38.91 15.22 -19.11
C THR A 4 38.92 14.17 -18.01
N ILE A 5 39.80 14.27 -17.00
CA ILE A 5 39.90 13.26 -15.94
C ILE A 5 38.72 13.39 -14.99
N GLU A 6 38.39 14.62 -14.59
CA GLU A 6 37.25 14.90 -13.71
C GLU A 6 35.92 14.53 -14.39
N ASP A 7 35.76 14.85 -15.68
CA ASP A 7 34.56 14.49 -16.44
C ASP A 7 34.39 12.96 -16.57
N LEU A 8 35.47 12.24 -16.86
CA LEU A 8 35.45 10.77 -16.89
C LEU A 8 35.13 10.15 -15.53
N GLN A 9 35.59 10.75 -14.43
CA GLN A 9 35.24 10.29 -13.08
C GLN A 9 33.78 10.56 -12.74
N ALA A 10 33.23 11.70 -13.15
CA ALA A 10 31.83 12.03 -12.98
C ALA A 10 30.93 11.05 -13.75
N GLN A 11 31.30 10.73 -14.99
CA GLN A 11 30.58 9.75 -15.82
C GLN A 11 30.61 8.34 -15.20
N ASN A 12 31.77 7.90 -14.69
CA ASN A 12 31.86 6.61 -14.01
C ASN A 12 30.97 6.55 -12.77
N LYS A 13 30.96 7.59 -11.93
CA LYS A 13 30.08 7.65 -10.76
C LYS A 13 28.60 7.61 -11.14
N ALA A 14 28.22 8.32 -12.20
CA ALA A 14 26.85 8.30 -12.70
C ALA A 14 26.44 6.90 -13.17
N LEU A 15 27.31 6.21 -13.90
CA LEU A 15 27.08 4.84 -14.37
C LEU A 15 27.00 3.83 -13.22
N GLU A 16 27.90 3.92 -12.25
CA GLU A 16 27.89 3.08 -11.06
C GLU A 16 26.58 3.27 -10.27
N HIS A 17 26.13 4.51 -10.11
CA HIS A 17 24.87 4.84 -9.44
C HIS A 17 23.66 4.27 -10.18
N GLN A 18 23.60 4.43 -11.51
CA GLN A 18 22.53 3.87 -12.34
C GLN A 18 22.48 2.33 -12.27
N LEU A 19 23.64 1.67 -12.30
CA LEU A 19 23.73 0.22 -12.13
C LEU A 19 23.25 -0.23 -10.76
N LEU A 20 23.57 0.54 -9.72
CA LEU A 20 23.11 0.27 -8.36
C LEU A 20 21.59 0.38 -8.25
N GLN A 21 21.01 1.46 -8.78
CA GLN A 21 19.56 1.66 -8.86
C GLN A 21 18.88 0.50 -9.58
N GLN A 22 19.40 0.12 -10.75
CA GLN A 22 18.87 -1.01 -11.52
C GLN A 22 18.89 -2.30 -10.73
N LYS A 23 20.03 -2.65 -10.13
CA LYS A 23 20.20 -3.87 -9.35
C LYS A 23 19.24 -3.91 -8.15
N ILE A 24 19.09 -2.81 -7.43
CA ILE A 24 18.21 -2.71 -6.26
C ILE A 24 16.74 -2.75 -6.69
N GLY A 25 16.37 -1.98 -7.70
CA GLY A 25 15.01 -1.95 -8.23
C GLY A 25 14.54 -3.32 -8.70
N HIS A 26 15.37 -4.05 -9.45
CA HIS A 26 15.08 -5.42 -9.86
C HIS A 26 15.00 -6.38 -8.66
N ARG A 27 15.89 -6.26 -7.68
CA ARG A 27 15.88 -7.11 -6.46
C ARG A 27 14.62 -6.89 -5.63
N ALA A 28 14.17 -5.65 -5.51
CA ALA A 28 12.95 -5.28 -4.79
C ALA A 28 11.67 -5.65 -5.57
N GLY A 29 11.77 -6.00 -6.86
CA GLY A 29 10.62 -6.33 -7.70
C GLY A 29 9.87 -5.10 -8.22
N LEU A 30 10.54 -3.94 -8.29
CA LEU A 30 9.95 -2.73 -8.86
C LEU A 30 9.80 -2.84 -10.38
N PRO A 31 8.69 -2.33 -10.95
CA PRO A 31 8.56 -2.16 -12.38
C PRO A 31 9.67 -1.26 -12.95
N GLU A 32 10.14 -1.57 -14.16
CA GLU A 32 11.30 -0.92 -14.78
C GLU A 32 11.13 0.60 -14.95
N GLY A 33 9.90 1.06 -15.23
CA GLY A 33 9.57 2.48 -15.32
C GLY A 33 9.69 3.26 -14.00
N LEU A 34 9.85 2.56 -12.86
CA LEU A 34 10.01 3.16 -11.53
C LEU A 34 11.42 3.04 -10.96
N ILE A 35 12.23 2.12 -11.48
CA ILE A 35 13.61 1.91 -11.04
C ILE A 35 14.42 3.22 -11.15
N GLY A 36 14.27 3.95 -12.26
CA GLY A 36 14.95 5.24 -12.44
C GLY A 36 14.47 6.36 -11.51
N ARG A 37 13.44 6.14 -10.69
CA ARG A 37 12.95 7.11 -9.70
C ARG A 37 13.52 6.87 -8.30
N LEU A 38 14.26 5.77 -8.10
CA LEU A 38 14.86 5.45 -6.81
C LEU A 38 15.79 6.55 -6.35
N LYS A 39 15.61 7.00 -5.11
CA LYS A 39 16.46 8.00 -4.48
C LYS A 39 17.33 7.37 -3.39
N GLY A 40 18.55 7.87 -3.29
CA GLY A 40 19.52 7.44 -2.30
C GLY A 40 20.93 7.43 -2.88
N ASP A 41 21.90 7.64 -2.00
CA ASP A 41 23.33 7.60 -2.34
C ASP A 41 23.96 6.25 -1.96
N ASP A 42 23.32 5.52 -1.03
CA ASP A 42 23.78 4.24 -0.51
C ASP A 42 22.80 3.09 -0.85
N GLU A 43 23.31 1.86 -0.91
CA GLU A 43 22.51 0.65 -1.15
C GLU A 43 21.35 0.51 -0.16
N ARG A 44 21.58 0.80 1.12
CA ARG A 44 20.54 0.70 2.16
C ARG A 44 19.42 1.71 1.94
N SER A 45 19.79 2.96 1.65
CA SER A 45 18.85 4.05 1.41
C SER A 45 17.99 3.77 0.18
N MET A 46 18.62 3.31 -0.92
CA MET A 46 17.90 2.91 -2.13
C MET A 46 16.98 1.70 -1.91
N MET A 47 17.39 0.70 -1.12
CA MET A 47 16.55 -0.46 -0.81
C MET A 47 15.29 -0.03 -0.05
N GLN A 48 15.44 0.85 0.93
CA GLN A 48 14.30 1.34 1.69
C GLN A 48 13.35 2.19 0.84
N ASP A 49 13.89 3.04 -0.03
CA ASP A 49 13.07 3.79 -0.99
C ASP A 49 12.33 2.83 -1.95
N ALA A 50 13.00 1.76 -2.37
CA ALA A 50 12.41 0.74 -3.21
C ALA A 50 11.22 0.03 -2.55
N GLU A 51 11.38 -0.35 -1.28
CA GLU A 51 10.32 -0.94 -0.47
C GLU A 51 9.16 0.03 -0.25
N ASN A 52 9.45 1.31 0.00
CA ASN A 52 8.42 2.34 0.14
C ASN A 52 7.59 2.50 -1.14
N LEU A 53 8.25 2.57 -2.30
CA LEU A 53 7.58 2.63 -3.59
C LEU A 53 6.72 1.38 -3.82
N LEU A 54 7.27 0.19 -3.56
CA LEU A 54 6.54 -1.06 -3.71
C LEU A 54 5.30 -1.09 -2.81
N ASN A 55 5.39 -0.61 -1.58
CA ASN A 55 4.26 -0.50 -0.66
C ASN A 55 3.17 0.45 -1.15
N TRP A 56 3.52 1.50 -1.90
CA TRP A 56 2.55 2.42 -2.49
C TRP A 56 1.83 1.81 -3.70
N LEU A 57 2.55 1.02 -4.50
CA LEU A 57 1.99 0.34 -5.68
C LEU A 57 1.18 -0.88 -5.33
N THR A 58 1.58 -1.59 -4.28
CA THR A 58 0.86 -2.78 -3.83
C THR A 58 -0.45 -2.30 -3.24
N PRO A 59 -1.60 -2.61 -3.86
CA PRO A 59 -2.89 -2.28 -3.27
C PRO A 59 -2.90 -2.87 -1.86
N PRO A 60 -3.45 -2.16 -0.86
CA PRO A 60 -3.43 -2.64 0.51
C PRO A 60 -3.98 -4.06 0.51
N GLN A 61 -3.15 -5.03 0.91
CA GLN A 61 -3.53 -6.45 0.95
C GLN A 61 -4.68 -6.74 1.93
N LYS A 62 -5.23 -5.69 2.56
CA LYS A 62 -6.55 -5.70 3.17
C LYS A 62 -7.57 -5.94 2.07
N LYS A 63 -7.76 -7.23 1.72
CA LYS A 63 -9.03 -7.72 1.18
C LYS A 63 -10.12 -6.99 1.96
N PRO A 64 -11.10 -6.34 1.30
CA PRO A 64 -12.15 -5.65 2.00
C PRO A 64 -12.77 -6.65 2.98
N VAL A 65 -12.55 -6.42 4.27
CA VAL A 65 -13.13 -7.26 5.31
C VAL A 65 -14.61 -7.01 5.16
N ALA A 66 -15.35 -8.04 4.76
CA ALA A 66 -16.79 -7.92 4.63
C ALA A 66 -17.33 -7.40 5.98
N PRO A 67 -18.24 -6.42 5.96
CA PRO A 67 -18.85 -5.95 7.19
C PRO A 67 -19.43 -7.14 7.95
N MET A 68 -19.36 -7.09 9.28
CA MET A 68 -19.91 -8.15 10.11
C MET A 68 -21.38 -8.36 9.72
N LYS A 69 -21.80 -9.63 9.65
CA LYS A 69 -23.20 -9.97 9.37
C LYS A 69 -24.08 -9.28 10.41
N SER A 70 -25.12 -8.58 9.96
CA SER A 70 -26.10 -7.98 10.86
C SER A 70 -26.68 -9.07 11.75
N VAL A 71 -26.55 -8.89 13.07
CA VAL A 71 -27.19 -9.70 14.11
C VAL A 71 -28.54 -9.13 14.54
N GLU A 72 -28.95 -8.02 13.92
CA GLU A 72 -30.23 -7.42 14.24
C GLU A 72 -31.37 -8.32 13.73
N PRO A 73 -32.34 -8.68 14.60
CA PRO A 73 -33.52 -9.40 14.16
C PRO A 73 -34.29 -8.54 13.17
N ILE A 74 -34.61 -9.11 12.01
CA ILE A 74 -35.43 -8.44 10.99
C ILE A 74 -36.85 -8.35 11.55
N LEU A 75 -37.17 -7.24 12.20
CA LEU A 75 -38.53 -6.96 12.66
C LEU A 75 -39.41 -6.73 11.42
N LYS A 76 -40.27 -7.70 11.10
CA LYS A 76 -41.40 -7.44 10.19
C LYS A 76 -42.20 -6.28 10.81
N LYS A 77 -42.61 -5.31 9.98
CA LYS A 77 -43.44 -4.15 10.36
C LYS A 77 -44.78 -4.64 10.93
N SER A 78 -44.74 -5.06 12.18
CA SER A 78 -45.85 -5.39 13.04
C SER A 78 -45.86 -4.32 14.12
N ASN A 79 -47.03 -3.79 14.42
CA ASN A 79 -47.16 -2.74 15.41
C ASN A 79 -46.84 -3.33 16.79
N SER A 80 -45.57 -3.33 17.18
CA SER A 80 -45.08 -3.88 18.44
C SER A 80 -45.88 -3.33 19.64
N TYR A 81 -46.32 -2.07 19.56
CA TYR A 81 -47.21 -1.47 20.54
C TYR A 81 -48.59 -2.13 20.64
N THR A 82 -49.21 -2.53 19.52
CA THR A 82 -50.53 -3.20 19.56
C THR A 82 -50.42 -4.59 20.17
N ASP A 83 -49.32 -5.29 19.94
CA ASP A 83 -49.11 -6.63 20.48
C ASP A 83 -48.88 -6.60 22.00
N ILE A 84 -48.18 -5.57 22.50
CA ILE A 84 -48.00 -5.35 23.93
C ILE A 84 -49.34 -4.99 24.60
N ILE A 85 -50.11 -4.07 24.00
CA ILE A 85 -51.44 -3.69 24.51
C ILE A 85 -52.38 -4.90 24.54
N ASN A 86 -52.35 -5.75 23.50
CA ASN A 86 -53.18 -6.95 23.44
C ASN A 86 -52.79 -8.01 24.48
N LYS A 87 -51.51 -8.12 24.86
CA LYS A 87 -51.06 -9.00 25.95
C LYS A 87 -51.52 -8.49 27.31
N LEU A 88 -51.37 -7.19 27.57
CA LEU A 88 -51.85 -6.56 28.81
C LEU A 88 -53.36 -6.70 28.98
N ASN A 89 -54.12 -6.56 27.89
CA ASN A 89 -55.58 -6.77 27.90
C ASN A 89 -55.99 -8.23 28.08
N ARG A 90 -55.09 -9.20 27.81
CA ARG A 90 -55.36 -10.64 27.94
C ARG A 90 -54.90 -11.23 29.28
N GLY A 91 -54.21 -10.46 30.12
CA GLY A 91 -53.95 -10.83 31.52
C GLY A 91 -52.96 -11.98 31.73
N GLU A 92 -51.94 -12.12 30.88
CA GLU A 92 -50.74 -12.93 31.17
C GLU A 92 -49.58 -12.06 31.65
#